data_AF-A0A4Y6UB11-F1
#
_entry.id   AF-A0A4Y6UB11-F1
#
_cell.length_a   1.000
_cell.length_b   1.000
_cell.length_c   1.000
_cell.angle_alpha   90.00
_cell.angle_beta   90.00
_cell.angle_gamma   90.00
#
_symmetry.space_group_name_H-M   'P 1'
#
loop_
_entity.id
_entity.type
_entity.pdbx_description
1 polymer ?
#
loop_
_entity_poly.entity_id
_entity_poly.type
_entity_poly.pdbx_seq_one_letter_code
_entity_poly.pdbx_strand_id
1 'polypeptide(L)'
;MATLAQSASYRGKVGKVAATLTVTATAPTAWGDAWWSWARTAWPGPMSTRFHRQPAGGGGQLPMAITASFWWGRNIPTHGSTPSQAGGGSHARMKTWFSSLCATCHSTNSRLSCKGWEVRATYPLPNWSLPMPPLPPVPPHPLEVIMVGAGYVGLVSGAAMARLGATVTVVESNPGRLTALRSGTIPLHEPGLGELVASERAANRLHFAANLAETALSAPAGTFKAPRLVFLAVGTPENTKPGQQGAADLSAVQAALDELASLLPPNPSLTILATKSTVPVGTGAALARRFQALRPDAPLVVTSNPEFLAEGQAVHNFLNPDRILVGLPGGDTPPSYVQAARQAYSQLYAPLVIKGVPLLFTKRESAELAKYAANAFLAVKIAFMGEIADFCEHSGASVDEVAHAMGLDPRIGPEFLEAGPGYGGSCLPKDVPALVASAAQSNITLTVPQAAHLANKARKAGLGGRMARVMHLAGKRIALLGLAFKAGTDDVRASPALDLATDLLSQGASLALHDPEALANARAAMQALDLPPQQSERLHWAPTLEAALTGADAAVLLAAWPCYKDIAPDHMAQLMKGRHLFDFRRAWQPQPLRAAGFTLHAVGMAEETIPSHCDSEL
;
A
#
# COMPACT_ATOMS: atom_id res chain seq x y z
N MET A 1 0.78 3.13 -30.78
CA MET A 1 2.20 2.84 -30.49
C MET A 1 3.01 4.09 -30.76
N ALA A 2 3.65 4.65 -29.74
CA ALA A 2 5.00 5.22 -29.77
C ALA A 2 5.34 5.75 -28.36
N THR A 3 6.52 5.37 -27.89
CA THR A 3 6.97 5.39 -26.50
C THR A 3 7.59 6.74 -26.14
N LEU A 4 7.35 7.22 -24.91
CA LEU A 4 7.91 8.43 -24.31
C LEU A 4 9.27 8.14 -23.66
N ALA A 5 10.28 8.97 -23.93
CA ALA A 5 11.48 9.09 -23.09
C ALA A 5 11.71 10.57 -22.77
N GLN A 6 12.00 10.89 -21.51
CA GLN A 6 12.29 12.23 -21.00
C GLN A 6 13.69 12.26 -20.38
N SER A 7 14.41 13.38 -20.55
CA SER A 7 15.56 13.72 -19.71
C SER A 7 15.57 15.23 -19.41
N ALA A 8 16.04 15.60 -18.23
CA ALA A 8 16.31 16.97 -17.82
C ALA A 8 17.66 17.04 -17.11
N SER A 9 18.43 18.10 -17.34
CA SER A 9 19.67 18.39 -16.62
C SER A 9 19.59 19.77 -15.95
N TYR A 10 19.93 19.83 -14.66
CA TYR A 10 20.02 21.08 -13.90
C TYR A 10 21.50 21.45 -13.68
N ARG A 11 21.86 22.73 -13.85
CA ARG A 11 23.13 23.30 -13.36
C ARG A 11 22.86 24.68 -12.78
N GLY A 12 23.17 24.89 -11.51
CA GLY A 12 23.16 26.22 -10.89
C GLY A 12 23.83 26.25 -9.51
N LYS A 13 24.77 27.19 -9.31
CA LYS A 13 25.30 27.62 -8.01
C LYS A 13 24.33 28.65 -7.38
N VAL A 14 24.38 28.74 -6.05
CA VAL A 14 23.54 29.58 -5.17
C VAL A 14 23.36 31.01 -5.71
N GLY A 15 22.11 31.48 -5.79
CA GLY A 15 21.75 32.90 -5.94
C GLY A 15 21.11 33.35 -7.27
N LYS A 16 21.03 32.51 -8.31
CA LYS A 16 20.30 32.82 -9.56
C LYS A 16 19.61 31.57 -10.10
N VAL A 17 18.28 31.59 -10.20
CA VAL A 17 17.51 30.54 -10.90
C VAL A 17 17.35 30.98 -12.35
N ALA A 18 17.97 30.25 -13.27
CA ALA A 18 17.73 30.41 -14.70
C ALA A 18 16.80 29.28 -15.16
N ALA A 19 15.56 29.61 -15.53
CA ALA A 19 14.65 28.69 -16.21
C ALA A 19 14.78 28.92 -17.72
N THR A 20 15.12 27.89 -18.47
CA THR A 20 15.14 27.92 -19.94
C THR A 20 13.92 27.16 -20.44
N LEU A 21 12.98 27.84 -21.11
CA LEU A 21 11.91 27.20 -21.85
C LEU A 21 12.40 27.01 -23.29
N THR A 22 12.41 25.75 -23.75
CA THR A 22 12.77 25.37 -25.12
C THR A 22 11.50 24.89 -25.81
N VAL A 23 11.03 25.64 -26.81
CA VAL A 23 9.91 25.22 -27.66
C VAL A 23 10.49 24.78 -28.99
N THR A 24 10.18 23.55 -29.41
CA THR A 24 10.56 23.00 -30.72
C THR A 24 9.30 22.72 -31.51
N ALA A 25 9.15 23.40 -32.65
CA ALA A 25 8.08 23.14 -33.61
C ALA A 25 8.66 22.55 -34.89
N THR A 26 8.02 21.52 -35.44
CA THR A 26 8.33 20.93 -36.74
C THR A 26 7.22 21.29 -37.74
N ALA A 27 7.57 22.04 -38.79
CA ALA A 27 6.62 22.44 -39.84
C ALA A 27 7.16 22.15 -41.26
N PRO A 28 6.29 21.90 -42.25
CA PRO A 28 6.67 21.87 -43.66
C PRO A 28 7.32 23.21 -44.06
N THR A 29 8.38 23.16 -44.87
CA THR A 29 9.27 24.30 -45.21
C THR A 29 8.55 25.57 -45.66
N ALA A 30 7.39 25.46 -46.32
CA ALA A 30 6.61 26.60 -46.80
C ALA A 30 5.95 27.45 -45.68
N TRP A 31 5.83 26.93 -44.46
CA TRP A 31 5.14 27.61 -43.34
C TRP A 31 6.09 28.24 -42.32
N GLY A 32 7.38 27.91 -42.40
CA GLY A 32 8.40 28.36 -41.44
C GLY A 32 8.62 29.87 -41.47
N ASP A 33 8.63 30.49 -42.65
CA ASP A 33 8.89 31.93 -42.77
C ASP A 33 7.66 32.79 -42.40
N ALA A 34 6.45 32.29 -42.62
CA ALA A 34 5.21 32.96 -42.20
C ALA A 34 5.05 32.94 -40.67
N TRP A 35 5.34 31.80 -40.03
CA TRP A 35 5.35 31.68 -38.57
C TRP A 35 6.46 32.54 -37.94
N TRP A 36 7.63 32.57 -38.58
CA TRP A 36 8.76 33.42 -38.19
C TRP A 36 8.46 34.92 -38.24
N SER A 37 7.71 35.37 -39.26
CA SER A 37 7.25 36.75 -39.34
C SER A 37 6.24 37.07 -38.23
N TRP A 38 5.25 36.18 -38.02
CA TRP A 38 4.21 36.37 -37.02
C TRP A 38 4.76 36.44 -35.58
N ALA A 39 5.65 35.53 -35.20
CA ALA A 39 6.23 35.45 -33.85
C ALA A 39 7.02 36.72 -33.45
N ARG A 40 7.64 37.41 -34.43
CA ARG A 40 8.34 38.68 -34.18
C ARG A 40 7.38 39.87 -34.04
N THR A 41 6.27 39.90 -34.78
CA THR A 41 5.27 40.97 -34.69
C THR A 41 4.32 40.85 -33.50
N ALA A 42 4.04 39.64 -33.02
CA ALA A 42 3.04 39.40 -31.97
C ALA A 42 3.54 39.69 -30.54
N TRP A 43 4.82 40.05 -30.33
CA TRP A 43 5.42 40.18 -29.00
C TRP A 43 6.12 41.54 -28.78
N PRO A 44 5.41 42.57 -28.27
CA PRO A 44 6.02 43.84 -27.92
C PRO A 44 6.44 43.81 -26.44
N GLY A 45 7.69 43.42 -26.16
CA GLY A 45 8.24 43.47 -24.80
C GLY A 45 9.76 43.41 -24.77
N PRO A 46 10.45 44.10 -23.84
CA PRO A 46 11.90 44.23 -23.86
C PRO A 46 12.53 42.94 -23.30
N MET A 47 12.92 42.01 -24.18
CA MET A 47 13.72 40.84 -23.82
C MET A 47 14.75 40.56 -24.92
N SER A 48 15.97 40.20 -24.53
CA SER A 48 16.97 39.68 -25.46
C SER A 48 16.63 38.24 -25.83
N THR A 49 16.13 38.00 -27.04
CA THR A 49 15.85 36.66 -27.57
C THR A 49 17.00 36.21 -28.48
N ARG A 50 17.50 34.98 -28.30
CA ARG A 50 18.41 34.34 -29.28
C ARG A 50 17.67 33.21 -29.99
N PHE A 51 17.81 33.17 -31.31
CA PHE A 51 17.18 32.16 -32.17
C PHE A 51 18.26 31.42 -32.95
N HIS A 52 18.16 30.10 -33.03
CA HIS A 52 19.05 29.26 -33.85
C HIS A 52 18.23 28.47 -34.88
N ARG A 53 18.68 28.46 -36.13
CA ARG A 53 18.20 27.57 -37.20
C ARG A 53 19.18 26.39 -37.29
N GLN A 54 18.69 25.15 -37.22
CA GLN A 54 19.48 23.97 -37.59
C GLN A 54 18.73 23.13 -38.62
N PRO A 55 19.37 22.73 -39.73
CA PRO A 55 18.81 21.71 -40.61
C PRO A 55 18.88 20.35 -39.90
N ALA A 56 17.76 19.62 -39.88
CA ALA A 56 17.77 18.22 -39.47
C ALA A 56 18.58 17.42 -40.50
N GLY A 57 19.65 16.74 -40.06
CA GLY A 57 20.54 16.01 -40.95
C GLY A 57 19.80 14.88 -41.70
N GLY A 58 20.13 14.72 -42.98
CA GLY A 58 19.62 13.67 -43.88
C GLY A 58 18.94 14.27 -45.12
N GLY A 59 19.54 14.06 -46.30
CA GLY A 59 19.04 14.59 -47.57
C GLY A 59 17.64 14.08 -47.90
N GLY A 60 16.67 14.99 -47.92
CA GLY A 60 15.26 14.75 -48.25
C GLY A 60 14.37 15.76 -47.51
N GLN A 61 13.32 16.27 -48.16
CA GLN A 61 12.40 17.28 -47.61
C GLN A 61 11.82 16.84 -46.24
N LEU A 62 12.38 17.35 -45.15
CA LEU A 62 11.94 17.09 -43.77
C LEU A 62 11.86 18.41 -42.96
N PRO A 63 11.02 18.46 -41.91
CA PRO A 63 10.56 19.70 -41.29
C PRO A 63 11.66 20.48 -40.55
N MET A 64 11.57 21.80 -40.58
CA MET A 64 12.47 22.69 -39.83
C MET A 64 12.16 22.63 -38.33
N ALA A 65 13.18 22.48 -37.50
CA ALA A 65 13.10 22.69 -36.06
C ALA A 65 13.46 24.14 -35.74
N ILE A 66 12.53 24.89 -35.16
CA ILE A 66 12.79 26.25 -34.64
C ILE A 66 12.85 26.17 -33.13
N THR A 67 13.95 26.65 -32.54
CA THR A 67 14.15 26.71 -31.10
C THR A 67 14.20 28.16 -30.62
N ALA A 68 13.33 28.49 -29.67
CA ALA A 68 13.38 29.76 -28.94
C ALA A 68 13.72 29.48 -27.46
N SER A 69 14.69 30.22 -26.93
CA SER A 69 15.08 30.15 -25.52
C SER A 69 14.77 31.48 -24.83
N PHE A 70 14.07 31.39 -23.70
CA PHE A 70 13.66 32.56 -22.92
C PHE A 70 14.46 32.65 -21.62
N TRP A 71 14.83 33.87 -21.23
CA TRP A 71 15.59 34.15 -20.01
C TRP A 71 14.73 34.98 -19.05
N TRP A 72 14.57 34.51 -17.81
CA TRP A 72 13.94 35.25 -16.73
C TRP A 72 14.98 35.57 -15.65
N GLY A 73 15.23 36.86 -15.42
CA GLY A 73 16.02 37.33 -14.29
C GLY A 73 15.20 38.26 -13.41
N ARG A 74 14.92 37.86 -12.17
CA ARG A 74 14.54 38.80 -11.10
C ARG A 74 15.30 38.45 -9.82
N ASN A 75 15.90 39.47 -9.23
CA ASN A 75 16.48 39.41 -7.88
C ASN A 75 15.34 39.27 -6.87
N ILE A 76 15.40 38.25 -6.01
CA ILE A 76 14.49 38.12 -4.85
C ILE A 76 15.27 38.62 -3.63
N PRO A 77 14.84 39.69 -2.93
CA PRO A 77 15.47 40.09 -1.67
C PRO A 77 15.16 39.08 -0.57
N THR A 78 16.18 38.67 0.16
CA THR A 78 16.08 37.89 1.39
C THR A 78 15.75 38.84 2.55
N HIS A 79 14.50 38.82 3.04
CA HIS A 79 14.08 38.93 4.45
C HIS A 79 12.60 39.34 4.61
N GLY A 80 11.89 38.57 5.45
CA GLY A 80 10.69 38.92 6.23
C GLY A 80 9.64 39.87 5.64
N SER A 81 8.61 39.34 4.98
CA SER A 81 7.24 39.89 4.97
C SER A 81 6.26 38.91 4.30
N THR A 82 5.03 38.86 4.81
CA THR A 82 3.94 37.94 4.41
C THR A 82 3.40 38.22 3.00
N PRO A 83 3.08 37.20 2.17
CA PRO A 83 2.56 37.44 0.83
C PRO A 83 1.02 37.45 0.84
N SER A 84 0.40 38.63 0.97
CA SER A 84 -1.05 38.78 0.69
C SER A 84 -1.41 39.86 -0.33
N GLN A 85 -0.48 40.63 -0.88
CA GLN A 85 -0.82 41.64 -1.90
C GLN A 85 0.29 41.84 -2.95
N ALA A 86 0.40 40.93 -3.92
CA ALA A 86 1.01 41.19 -5.23
C ALA A 86 0.82 39.98 -6.15
N GLY A 87 -0.21 39.96 -7.02
CA GLY A 87 -0.36 38.84 -7.95
C GLY A 87 -1.62 38.76 -8.82
N GLY A 88 -2.37 39.85 -9.02
CA GLY A 88 -3.61 39.81 -9.82
C GLY A 88 -3.44 39.99 -11.34
N GLY A 89 -2.31 40.51 -11.82
CA GLY A 89 -2.20 41.02 -13.21
C GLY A 89 -1.79 40.01 -14.29
N SER A 90 -1.05 38.96 -13.93
CA SER A 90 -0.49 37.99 -14.90
C SER A 90 -1.44 36.83 -15.21
N HIS A 91 -2.29 36.45 -14.26
CA HIS A 91 -3.26 35.35 -14.39
C HIS A 91 -4.41 35.69 -15.35
N ALA A 92 -4.91 36.93 -15.32
CA ALA A 92 -5.98 37.38 -16.20
C ALA A 92 -5.53 37.39 -17.68
N ARG A 93 -4.32 37.88 -17.96
CA ARG A 93 -3.76 37.97 -19.31
C ARG A 93 -3.50 36.60 -19.95
N MET A 94 -3.09 35.61 -19.16
CA MET A 94 -2.82 34.25 -19.66
C MET A 94 -4.13 33.49 -19.99
N LYS A 95 -5.19 33.69 -19.20
CA LYS A 95 -6.54 33.17 -19.51
C LYS A 95 -7.14 33.80 -20.76
N THR A 96 -7.00 35.11 -20.97
CA THR A 96 -7.48 35.80 -22.19
C THR A 96 -6.71 35.35 -23.44
N TRP A 97 -5.41 35.06 -23.31
CA TRP A 97 -4.58 34.58 -24.40
C TRP A 97 -4.97 33.16 -24.84
N PHE A 98 -5.14 32.22 -23.91
CA PHE A 98 -5.57 30.84 -24.22
C PHE A 98 -7.00 30.77 -24.80
N SER A 99 -7.91 31.63 -24.35
CA SER A 99 -9.28 31.68 -24.89
C SER A 99 -9.34 32.25 -26.32
N SER A 100 -8.43 33.16 -26.69
CA SER A 100 -8.30 33.66 -28.07
C SER A 100 -7.76 32.60 -29.06
N LEU A 101 -6.90 31.69 -28.59
CA LEU A 101 -6.36 30.58 -29.39
C LEU A 101 -7.43 29.57 -29.82
N CYS A 102 -8.44 29.31 -28.98
CA CYS A 102 -9.56 28.43 -29.34
C CYS A 102 -10.60 29.10 -30.25
N ALA A 103 -10.86 30.41 -30.06
CA ALA A 103 -11.91 31.12 -30.80
C ALA A 103 -11.55 31.34 -32.29
N THR A 104 -10.26 31.45 -32.61
CA THR A 104 -9.79 31.68 -34.01
C THR A 104 -9.89 30.42 -34.88
N CYS A 105 -10.18 29.25 -34.30
CA CYS A 105 -10.27 27.97 -35.03
C CYS A 105 -11.70 27.65 -35.53
N HIS A 106 -12.71 28.47 -35.17
CA HIS A 106 -14.13 28.20 -35.49
C HIS A 106 -14.73 29.09 -36.61
N SER A 107 -13.96 29.98 -37.26
CA SER A 107 -14.50 30.94 -38.24
C SER A 107 -14.12 30.71 -39.72
N THR A 108 -13.35 29.68 -40.06
CA THR A 108 -13.08 29.34 -41.47
C THR A 108 -13.83 28.08 -41.88
N ASN A 109 -14.84 28.29 -42.73
CA ASN A 109 -15.71 27.27 -43.31
C ASN A 109 -14.95 26.39 -44.32
N SER A 110 -14.07 25.51 -43.83
CA SER A 110 -13.31 24.57 -44.66
C SER A 110 -13.12 23.23 -43.94
N ARG A 111 -13.67 22.16 -44.52
CA ARG A 111 -13.46 20.76 -44.14
C ARG A 111 -11.96 20.43 -44.17
N LEU A 112 -11.29 20.41 -43.01
CA LEU A 112 -9.93 19.89 -42.86
C LEU A 112 -9.83 19.09 -41.56
N SER A 113 -9.56 17.78 -41.68
CA SER A 113 -9.29 16.89 -40.56
C SER A 113 -7.82 17.04 -40.13
N CYS A 114 -7.57 17.75 -39.03
CA CYS A 114 -6.24 17.81 -38.44
C CYS A 114 -6.02 16.59 -37.53
N LYS A 115 -5.44 15.52 -38.09
CA LYS A 115 -4.77 14.48 -37.30
C LYS A 115 -3.40 15.03 -36.85
N GLY A 116 -3.16 15.01 -35.53
CA GLY A 116 -1.81 15.10 -34.96
C GLY A 116 -1.34 16.51 -34.60
N TRP A 117 -1.68 16.94 -33.38
CA TRP A 117 -0.94 17.97 -32.65
C TRP A 117 -0.56 17.38 -31.29
N GLU A 118 0.73 17.38 -30.96
CA GLU A 118 1.23 17.02 -29.62
C GLU A 118 1.72 18.30 -28.94
N VAL A 119 0.93 18.83 -28.01
CA VAL A 119 1.33 19.96 -27.17
C VAL A 119 1.84 19.40 -25.85
N ARG A 120 3.16 19.37 -25.68
CA ARG A 120 3.80 19.02 -24.39
C ARG A 120 4.01 20.28 -23.57
N ALA A 121 3.31 20.39 -22.45
CA ALA A 121 3.59 21.37 -21.40
C ALA A 121 3.83 20.63 -20.08
N THR A 122 5.02 20.79 -19.52
CA THR A 122 5.41 20.28 -18.20
C THR A 122 5.62 21.47 -17.26
N TYR A 123 4.93 21.47 -16.11
CA TYR A 123 5.21 22.35 -14.97
C TYR A 123 5.32 21.49 -13.71
N PRO A 124 6.32 21.70 -12.84
CA PRO A 124 6.22 21.39 -11.43
C PRO A 124 5.62 22.62 -10.72
N LEU A 125 4.51 22.47 -10.00
CA LEU A 125 4.01 23.52 -9.10
C LEU A 125 4.54 23.25 -7.67
N PRO A 126 4.99 24.28 -6.94
CA PRO A 126 5.22 24.18 -5.50
C PRO A 126 3.88 24.07 -4.75
N ASN A 127 3.91 23.49 -3.55
CA ASN A 127 2.79 23.33 -2.62
C ASN A 127 1.80 24.50 -2.63
N TRP A 128 0.65 24.29 -3.30
CA TRP A 128 -0.55 25.11 -3.16
C TRP A 128 -1.74 24.18 -2.93
N SER A 129 -2.37 24.30 -1.77
CA SER A 129 -3.65 23.67 -1.45
C SER A 129 -4.75 24.31 -2.31
N LEU A 130 -4.92 23.80 -3.53
CA LEU A 130 -6.09 24.09 -4.35
C LEU A 130 -7.24 23.21 -3.83
N PRO A 131 -8.47 23.74 -3.65
CA PRO A 131 -9.62 22.88 -3.46
C PRO A 131 -9.71 21.93 -4.66
N MET A 132 -9.81 20.64 -4.35
CA MET A 132 -9.94 19.56 -5.34
C MET A 132 -10.96 19.98 -6.40
N PRO A 133 -10.64 19.86 -7.71
CA PRO A 133 -11.67 20.03 -8.72
C PRO A 133 -12.82 19.05 -8.40
N PRO A 134 -14.08 19.47 -8.51
CA PRO A 134 -15.20 18.57 -8.30
C PRO A 134 -14.99 17.34 -9.18
N LEU A 135 -15.14 16.16 -8.59
CA LEU A 135 -15.12 14.89 -9.32
C LEU A 135 -16.04 15.02 -10.54
N PRO A 136 -15.69 14.40 -11.68
CA PRO A 136 -16.57 14.40 -12.84
C PRO A 136 -18.00 14.00 -12.43
N PRO A 137 -19.04 14.57 -13.07
CA PRO A 137 -20.41 14.31 -12.68
C PRO A 137 -20.66 12.81 -12.60
N VAL A 138 -21.22 12.38 -11.47
CA VAL A 138 -21.57 11.00 -11.18
C VAL A 138 -22.36 10.46 -12.38
N PRO A 139 -22.01 9.28 -12.92
CA PRO A 139 -22.79 8.66 -13.99
C PRO A 139 -24.28 8.62 -13.60
N PRO A 140 -25.20 8.64 -14.57
CA PRO A 140 -26.64 8.87 -14.33
C PRO A 140 -27.28 7.88 -13.34
N HIS A 141 -26.61 6.75 -13.07
CA HIS A 141 -26.87 5.89 -11.92
C HIS A 141 -25.55 5.55 -11.20
N PRO A 142 -25.43 5.76 -9.88
CA PRO A 142 -24.28 5.29 -9.11
C PRO A 142 -24.21 3.75 -9.18
N LEU A 143 -22.99 3.21 -9.28
CA LEU A 143 -22.80 1.76 -9.21
C LEU A 143 -23.18 1.25 -7.82
N GLU A 144 -23.95 0.17 -7.78
CA GLU A 144 -24.23 -0.53 -6.54
C GLU A 144 -23.17 -1.59 -6.28
N VAL A 145 -22.56 -1.52 -5.10
CA VAL A 145 -21.53 -2.43 -4.63
C VAL A 145 -21.98 -3.06 -3.32
N ILE A 146 -21.89 -4.38 -3.25
CA ILE A 146 -22.10 -5.14 -2.02
C ILE A 146 -20.77 -5.73 -1.62
N MET A 147 -20.30 -5.41 -0.43
CA MET A 147 -19.03 -5.87 0.10
C MET A 147 -19.29 -6.90 1.20
N VAL A 148 -19.00 -8.17 0.94
CA VAL A 148 -19.21 -9.27 1.89
C VAL A 148 -17.99 -9.40 2.79
N GLY A 149 -18.16 -9.02 4.05
CA GLY A 149 -17.13 -8.99 5.08
C GLY A 149 -16.69 -7.56 5.42
N ALA A 150 -16.76 -7.20 6.70
CA ALA A 150 -16.26 -5.93 7.24
C ALA A 150 -14.93 -6.09 7.99
N GLY A 151 -14.12 -7.08 7.58
CA GLY A 151 -12.71 -7.18 7.98
C GLY A 151 -11.89 -6.03 7.39
N TYR A 152 -10.58 -6.04 7.67
CA TYR A 152 -9.65 -4.99 7.21
C TYR A 152 -9.78 -4.67 5.71
N VAL A 153 -9.69 -5.70 4.86
CA VAL A 153 -9.82 -5.55 3.39
C VAL A 153 -11.19 -5.00 3.00
N GLY A 154 -12.26 -5.60 3.52
CA GLY A 154 -13.63 -5.30 3.09
C GLY A 154 -14.09 -3.91 3.54
N LEU A 155 -13.86 -3.54 4.80
CA LEU A 155 -14.26 -2.22 5.31
C LEU A 155 -13.51 -1.08 4.62
N VAL A 156 -12.18 -1.18 4.49
CA VAL A 156 -11.37 -0.16 3.80
C VAL A 156 -11.78 -0.05 2.33
N SER A 157 -11.88 -1.19 1.63
CA SER A 157 -12.25 -1.19 0.21
C SER A 157 -13.66 -0.67 -0.01
N GLY A 158 -14.63 -1.05 0.83
CA GLY A 158 -16.01 -0.59 0.74
C GLY A 158 -16.12 0.92 0.97
N ALA A 159 -15.50 1.44 2.03
CA ALA A 159 -15.49 2.87 2.31
C ALA A 159 -14.78 3.67 1.21
N ALA A 160 -13.66 3.15 0.68
CA ALA A 160 -12.94 3.82 -0.39
C ALA A 160 -13.69 3.77 -1.74
N MET A 161 -14.37 2.66 -2.07
CA MET A 161 -15.26 2.59 -3.25
C MET A 161 -16.44 3.56 -3.13
N ALA A 162 -16.99 3.75 -1.93
CA ALA A 162 -18.01 4.77 -1.68
C ALA A 162 -17.48 6.18 -1.97
N ARG A 163 -16.24 6.47 -1.56
CA ARG A 163 -15.53 7.72 -1.89
C ARG A 163 -15.27 7.89 -3.39
N LEU A 164 -15.17 6.81 -4.16
CA LEU A 164 -15.09 6.87 -5.63
C LEU A 164 -16.44 7.13 -6.31
N GLY A 165 -17.55 7.18 -5.54
CA GLY A 165 -18.89 7.53 -6.03
C GLY A 165 -19.85 6.33 -6.19
N ALA A 166 -19.48 5.14 -5.73
CA ALA A 166 -20.39 4.00 -5.64
C ALA A 166 -21.33 4.13 -4.43
N THR A 167 -22.49 3.49 -4.50
CA THR A 167 -23.31 3.21 -3.31
C THR A 167 -22.93 1.83 -2.80
N VAL A 168 -22.41 1.76 -1.58
CA VAL A 168 -21.78 0.55 -1.02
C VAL A 168 -22.54 0.09 0.21
N THR A 169 -22.88 -1.20 0.25
CA THR A 169 -23.36 -1.87 1.47
C THR A 169 -22.34 -2.90 1.91
N VAL A 170 -21.78 -2.73 3.11
CA VAL A 170 -20.84 -3.67 3.71
C VAL A 170 -21.59 -4.62 4.65
N VAL A 171 -21.39 -5.92 4.47
CA VAL A 171 -22.01 -6.98 5.29
C VAL A 171 -21.06 -7.38 6.43
N GLU A 172 -21.56 -7.35 7.66
CA GLU A 172 -20.85 -7.79 8.87
C GLU A 172 -21.75 -8.75 9.65
N SER A 173 -21.31 -10.00 9.76
CA SER A 173 -22.06 -11.06 10.42
C SER A 173 -21.90 -11.06 11.94
N ASN A 174 -20.83 -10.45 12.48
CA ASN A 174 -20.65 -10.33 13.92
C ASN A 174 -21.53 -9.19 14.49
N PRO A 175 -22.52 -9.50 15.36
CA PRO A 175 -23.47 -8.49 15.83
C PRO A 175 -22.83 -7.33 16.62
N GLY A 176 -21.77 -7.62 17.38
CA GLY A 176 -21.03 -6.62 18.15
C GLY A 176 -20.29 -5.64 17.25
N ARG A 177 -19.55 -6.16 16.27
CA ARG A 177 -18.84 -5.34 15.26
C ARG A 177 -19.84 -4.54 14.41
N LEU A 178 -20.96 -5.13 14.00
CA LEU A 178 -22.02 -4.44 13.26
C LEU A 178 -22.60 -3.28 14.07
N THR A 179 -22.87 -3.49 15.36
CA THR A 179 -23.37 -2.44 16.27
C THR A 179 -22.37 -1.30 16.40
N ALA A 180 -21.08 -1.60 16.54
CA ALA A 180 -20.01 -0.60 16.53
C ALA A 180 -20.02 0.20 15.20
N LEU A 181 -20.02 -0.48 14.06
CA LEU A 181 -20.03 0.18 12.74
C LEU A 181 -21.26 1.06 12.53
N ARG A 182 -22.45 0.60 12.91
CA ARG A 182 -23.70 1.37 12.80
C ARG A 182 -23.72 2.58 13.73
N SER A 183 -23.10 2.50 14.90
CA SER A 183 -22.93 3.64 15.83
C SER A 183 -21.79 4.60 15.46
N GLY A 184 -20.97 4.25 14.46
CA GLY A 184 -19.86 5.09 13.99
C GLY A 184 -18.50 4.75 14.59
N THR A 185 -18.44 3.75 15.46
CA THR A 185 -17.20 3.21 16.03
C THR A 185 -16.55 2.23 15.06
N ILE A 186 -15.28 2.44 14.73
CA ILE A 186 -14.53 1.56 13.81
C ILE A 186 -13.85 0.45 14.62
N PRO A 187 -14.13 -0.84 14.34
CA PRO A 187 -13.62 -1.96 15.13
C PRO A 187 -12.22 -2.43 14.68
N LEU A 188 -11.40 -1.54 14.12
CA LEU A 188 -10.02 -1.80 13.70
C LEU A 188 -9.23 -0.49 13.65
N HIS A 189 -7.91 -0.55 13.85
CA HIS A 189 -7.04 0.62 13.74
C HIS A 189 -6.52 0.79 12.31
N GLU A 190 -6.93 1.86 11.63
CA GLU A 190 -6.40 2.24 10.33
C GLU A 190 -6.43 3.76 10.16
N PRO A 191 -5.27 4.42 9.92
CA PRO A 191 -5.21 5.87 9.75
C PRO A 191 -6.17 6.39 8.68
N GLY A 192 -7.01 7.36 9.07
CA GLY A 192 -7.99 8.01 8.19
C GLY A 192 -9.25 7.19 7.90
N LEU A 193 -9.37 5.95 8.38
CA LEU A 193 -10.55 5.12 8.09
C LEU A 193 -11.82 5.64 8.77
N GLY A 194 -11.72 6.10 10.03
CA GLY A 194 -12.86 6.66 10.76
C GLY A 194 -13.46 7.87 10.06
N GLU A 195 -12.62 8.80 9.62
CA GLU A 195 -13.04 9.99 8.86
C GLU A 195 -13.66 9.61 7.51
N LEU A 196 -13.05 8.65 6.80
CA LEU A 196 -13.57 8.15 5.53
C LEU A 196 -14.97 7.55 5.71
N VAL A 197 -15.14 6.63 6.66
CA VAL A 197 -16.44 5.99 6.94
C VAL A 197 -17.48 7.03 7.34
N ALA A 198 -17.15 7.96 8.24
CA ALA A 198 -18.06 9.01 8.68
C ALA A 198 -18.54 9.89 7.51
N SER A 199 -17.60 10.33 6.66
CA SER A 199 -17.88 11.15 5.46
C SER A 199 -18.79 10.42 4.47
N GLU A 200 -18.52 9.16 4.16
CA GLU A 200 -19.29 8.43 3.15
C GLU A 200 -20.67 7.99 3.66
N ARG A 201 -20.81 7.77 4.97
CA ARG A 201 -22.13 7.60 5.61
C ARG A 201 -22.95 8.88 5.56
N ALA A 202 -22.35 10.02 5.91
CA ALA A 202 -23.03 11.33 5.86
C ALA A 202 -23.48 11.68 4.43
N ALA A 203 -22.73 11.23 3.43
CA ALA A 203 -23.08 11.38 2.03
C ALA A 203 -24.08 10.31 1.49
N ASN A 204 -24.60 9.44 2.36
CA ASN A 204 -25.52 8.36 2.04
C ASN A 204 -25.01 7.41 0.93
N ARG A 205 -23.69 7.15 0.93
CA ARG A 205 -23.01 6.24 -0.01
C ARG A 205 -22.48 4.96 0.65
N LEU A 206 -22.42 4.91 1.98
CA LEU A 206 -21.93 3.75 2.73
C LEU A 206 -22.96 3.28 3.76
N HIS A 207 -23.33 2.01 3.67
CA HIS A 207 -24.32 1.35 4.52
C HIS A 207 -23.77 0.05 5.13
N PHE A 208 -24.40 -0.42 6.21
CA PHE A 208 -24.03 -1.66 6.89
C PHE A 208 -25.23 -2.59 7.08
N ALA A 209 -25.06 -3.86 6.69
CA ALA A 209 -26.07 -4.91 6.76
C ALA A 209 -25.57 -6.11 7.58
N ALA A 210 -26.48 -6.85 8.21
CA ALA A 210 -26.13 -8.04 8.98
C ALA A 210 -25.85 -9.28 8.10
N ASN A 211 -26.49 -9.34 6.94
CA ASN A 211 -26.44 -10.46 6.00
C ASN A 211 -26.74 -9.96 4.58
N LEU A 212 -26.66 -10.85 3.58
CA LEU A 212 -26.94 -10.50 2.20
C LEU A 212 -28.42 -10.20 1.95
N ALA A 213 -29.34 -10.75 2.75
CA ALA A 213 -30.78 -10.55 2.58
C ALA A 213 -31.22 -9.09 2.87
N GLU A 214 -30.52 -8.40 3.78
CA GLU A 214 -30.70 -6.97 4.10
C GLU A 214 -30.15 -6.01 3.01
N THR A 215 -29.55 -6.53 1.93
CA THR A 215 -28.96 -5.70 0.87
C THR A 215 -29.91 -5.49 -0.31
N ALA A 216 -29.51 -4.66 -1.28
CA ALA A 216 -30.25 -4.42 -2.53
C ALA A 216 -30.39 -5.67 -3.43
N LEU A 217 -29.83 -6.83 -3.05
CA LEU A 217 -30.02 -8.11 -3.76
C LEU A 217 -31.49 -8.53 -3.84
N SER A 218 -32.24 -8.28 -2.76
CA SER A 218 -33.67 -8.64 -2.64
C SER A 218 -34.60 -7.68 -3.40
N ALA A 219 -34.07 -6.60 -4.00
CA ALA A 219 -34.88 -5.61 -4.70
C ALA A 219 -35.45 -6.18 -6.03
N PRO A 220 -36.72 -5.86 -6.38
CA PRO A 220 -37.37 -6.39 -7.59
C PRO A 220 -36.57 -6.20 -8.87
N ALA A 221 -36.67 -7.16 -9.79
CA ALA A 221 -36.07 -7.05 -11.12
C ALA A 221 -36.54 -5.77 -11.83
N GLY A 222 -35.59 -5.02 -12.42
CA GLY A 222 -35.87 -3.74 -13.07
C GLY A 222 -35.69 -2.49 -12.19
N THR A 223 -35.51 -2.65 -10.87
CA THR A 223 -35.14 -1.53 -9.96
C THR A 223 -33.78 -0.94 -10.34
N PHE A 224 -32.86 -1.81 -10.78
CA PHE A 224 -31.53 -1.43 -11.24
C PHE A 224 -31.36 -1.80 -12.70
N LYS A 225 -30.94 -0.81 -13.50
CA LYS A 225 -30.57 -1.01 -14.91
C LYS A 225 -29.11 -1.42 -15.10
N ALA A 226 -28.28 -1.31 -14.04
CA ALA A 226 -26.87 -1.63 -14.03
C ALA A 226 -26.60 -3.03 -13.42
N PRO A 227 -25.51 -3.72 -13.79
CA PRO A 227 -25.13 -4.97 -13.14
C PRO A 227 -24.76 -4.74 -11.68
N ARG A 228 -25.09 -5.70 -10.80
CA ARG A 228 -24.75 -5.66 -9.38
C ARG A 228 -23.33 -6.18 -9.16
N LEU A 229 -22.49 -5.44 -8.45
CA LEU A 229 -21.12 -5.87 -8.10
C LEU A 229 -21.11 -6.39 -6.67
N VAL A 230 -20.84 -7.68 -6.50
CA VAL A 230 -20.72 -8.32 -5.19
C VAL A 230 -19.26 -8.70 -4.98
N PHE A 231 -18.62 -8.11 -3.98
CA PHE A 231 -17.24 -8.42 -3.61
C PHE A 231 -17.22 -9.40 -2.43
N LEU A 232 -16.49 -10.49 -2.59
CA LEU A 232 -16.17 -11.40 -1.50
C LEU A 232 -14.85 -10.96 -0.86
N ALA A 233 -14.92 -10.40 0.35
CA ALA A 233 -13.78 -9.92 1.13
C ALA A 233 -13.73 -10.59 2.53
N VAL A 234 -14.14 -11.85 2.58
CA VAL A 234 -14.09 -12.70 3.79
C VAL A 234 -12.69 -13.30 3.98
N GLY A 235 -12.35 -13.64 5.22
CA GLY A 235 -11.06 -14.25 5.54
C GLY A 235 -10.91 -15.64 4.92
N THR A 236 -9.69 -15.95 4.48
CA THR A 236 -9.26 -17.27 4.00
C THR A 236 -8.06 -17.70 4.84
N PRO A 237 -8.29 -18.09 6.12
CA PRO A 237 -7.21 -18.48 7.02
C PRO A 237 -6.51 -19.74 6.49
N GLU A 238 -5.32 -20.01 7.04
CA GLU A 238 -4.68 -21.29 6.83
C GLU A 238 -5.54 -22.41 7.44
N ASN A 239 -5.67 -23.51 6.73
CA ASN A 239 -6.36 -24.69 7.17
C ASN A 239 -5.47 -25.45 8.17
N THR A 240 -5.99 -25.69 9.37
CA THR A 240 -5.28 -26.37 10.45
C THR A 240 -5.64 -27.85 10.56
N LYS A 241 -6.54 -28.36 9.69
CA LYS A 241 -6.95 -29.77 9.72
C LYS A 241 -5.79 -30.68 9.29
N PRO A 242 -5.60 -31.83 9.96
CA PRO A 242 -4.58 -32.82 9.56
C PRO A 242 -4.68 -33.19 8.08
N GLY A 243 -3.54 -33.18 7.38
CA GLY A 243 -3.48 -33.47 5.94
C GLY A 243 -3.86 -32.32 5.00
N GLN A 244 -4.29 -31.17 5.52
CA GLN A 244 -4.59 -29.95 4.73
C GLN A 244 -3.80 -28.73 5.22
N GLN A 245 -2.79 -28.96 6.06
CA GLN A 245 -2.00 -27.90 6.67
C GLN A 245 -1.28 -27.05 5.61
N GLY A 246 -1.27 -25.73 5.80
CA GLY A 246 -0.76 -24.79 4.80
C GLY A 246 -1.76 -24.39 3.71
N ALA A 247 -2.83 -25.17 3.43
CA ALA A 247 -3.81 -24.81 2.41
C ALA A 247 -4.72 -23.66 2.88
N ALA A 248 -5.30 -22.89 1.95
CA ALA A 248 -6.29 -21.88 2.30
C ALA A 248 -7.66 -22.51 2.60
N ASP A 249 -8.32 -22.11 3.69
CA ASP A 249 -9.71 -22.46 3.97
C ASP A 249 -10.65 -21.56 3.16
N LEU A 250 -11.46 -22.17 2.29
CA LEU A 250 -12.40 -21.49 1.40
C LEU A 250 -13.85 -21.55 1.88
N SER A 251 -14.11 -22.10 3.08
CA SER A 251 -15.46 -22.34 3.60
C SER A 251 -16.30 -21.06 3.65
N ALA A 252 -15.73 -19.94 4.10
CA ALA A 252 -16.43 -18.66 4.16
C ALA A 252 -16.78 -18.10 2.77
N VAL A 253 -15.89 -18.29 1.78
CA VAL A 253 -16.11 -17.86 0.40
C VAL A 253 -17.23 -18.67 -0.24
N GLN A 254 -17.26 -19.99 0.01
CA GLN A 254 -18.31 -20.88 -0.48
C GLN A 254 -19.66 -20.58 0.18
N ALA A 255 -19.69 -20.36 1.50
CA ALA A 255 -20.91 -20.01 2.22
C ALA A 255 -21.52 -18.69 1.71
N ALA A 256 -20.69 -17.67 1.45
CA ALA A 256 -21.15 -16.41 0.88
C ALA A 256 -21.72 -16.57 -0.54
N LEU A 257 -21.16 -17.48 -1.36
CA LEU A 257 -21.71 -17.80 -2.67
C LEU A 257 -23.07 -18.50 -2.55
N ASP A 258 -23.20 -19.45 -1.64
CA ASP A 258 -24.43 -20.21 -1.42
C ASP A 258 -25.56 -19.31 -0.90
N GLU A 259 -25.25 -18.40 0.03
CA GLU A 259 -26.18 -17.38 0.52
C GLU A 259 -26.62 -16.46 -0.64
N LEU A 260 -25.68 -15.96 -1.46
CA LEU A 260 -26.02 -15.17 -2.65
C LEU A 260 -26.95 -15.94 -3.60
N ALA A 261 -26.65 -17.21 -3.89
CA ALA A 261 -27.45 -18.04 -4.79
C ALA A 261 -28.88 -18.26 -4.31
N SER A 262 -29.08 -18.39 -2.99
CA SER A 262 -30.40 -18.59 -2.38
C SER A 262 -31.27 -17.33 -2.35
N LEU A 263 -30.66 -16.14 -2.41
CA LEU A 263 -31.35 -14.85 -2.32
C LEU A 263 -31.72 -14.24 -3.68
N LEU A 264 -31.10 -14.69 -4.77
CA LEU A 264 -31.39 -14.12 -6.09
C LEU A 264 -32.83 -14.45 -6.53
N PRO A 265 -33.60 -13.47 -7.02
CA PRO A 265 -34.96 -13.74 -7.54
C PRO A 265 -34.91 -14.62 -8.80
N PRO A 266 -36.05 -15.14 -9.27
CA PRO A 266 -36.15 -15.77 -10.58
C PRO A 266 -35.78 -14.77 -11.70
N ASN A 267 -35.06 -15.24 -12.73
CA ASN A 267 -34.58 -14.42 -13.86
C ASN A 267 -33.89 -13.11 -13.43
N PRO A 268 -32.86 -13.17 -12.56
CA PRO A 268 -32.21 -11.98 -12.05
C PRO A 268 -31.39 -11.28 -13.15
N SER A 269 -31.13 -9.99 -12.97
CA SER A 269 -30.13 -9.27 -13.78
C SER A 269 -28.72 -9.85 -13.56
N LEU A 270 -27.82 -9.63 -14.51
CA LEU A 270 -26.42 -10.07 -14.42
C LEU A 270 -25.78 -9.62 -13.10
N THR A 271 -25.24 -10.60 -12.37
CA THR A 271 -24.42 -10.36 -11.17
C THR A 271 -22.94 -10.51 -11.52
N ILE A 272 -22.12 -9.54 -11.10
CA ILE A 272 -20.66 -9.60 -11.18
C ILE A 272 -20.17 -9.96 -9.77
N LEU A 273 -19.70 -11.19 -9.60
CA LEU A 273 -19.09 -11.64 -8.35
C LEU A 273 -17.58 -11.44 -8.44
N ALA A 274 -17.01 -10.69 -7.51
CA ALA A 274 -15.62 -10.33 -7.46
C ALA A 274 -14.95 -10.96 -6.24
N THR A 275 -14.03 -11.90 -6.45
CA THR A 275 -13.21 -12.39 -5.35
C THR A 275 -12.13 -11.37 -5.04
N LYS A 276 -12.25 -10.71 -3.88
CA LYS A 276 -11.26 -9.77 -3.35
C LYS A 276 -10.36 -10.41 -2.31
N SER A 277 -10.88 -11.39 -1.58
CA SER A 277 -10.11 -12.30 -0.73
C SER A 277 -8.95 -12.92 -1.51
N THR A 278 -7.81 -13.10 -0.86
CA THR A 278 -6.71 -13.89 -1.44
C THR A 278 -7.14 -15.36 -1.47
N VAL A 279 -7.29 -15.92 -2.68
CA VAL A 279 -7.76 -17.29 -2.91
C VAL A 279 -6.84 -18.03 -3.88
N PRO A 280 -6.55 -19.33 -3.67
CA PRO A 280 -5.70 -20.11 -4.57
C PRO A 280 -6.21 -20.09 -6.01
N VAL A 281 -5.27 -20.26 -6.94
CA VAL A 281 -5.57 -20.26 -8.39
C VAL A 281 -6.62 -21.32 -8.71
N GLY A 282 -7.61 -20.94 -9.52
CA GLY A 282 -8.72 -21.80 -9.92
C GLY A 282 -9.93 -21.74 -8.99
N THR A 283 -9.85 -21.03 -7.87
CA THR A 283 -11.00 -20.84 -6.95
C THR A 283 -12.16 -20.16 -7.67
N GLY A 284 -11.92 -19.08 -8.42
CA GLY A 284 -12.98 -18.40 -9.16
C GLY A 284 -13.66 -19.29 -10.21
N ALA A 285 -12.92 -20.22 -10.82
CA ALA A 285 -13.49 -21.21 -11.74
C ALA A 285 -14.38 -22.22 -11.01
N ALA A 286 -13.96 -22.67 -9.82
CA ALA A 286 -14.76 -23.56 -8.98
C ALA A 286 -16.05 -22.87 -8.48
N LEU A 287 -15.97 -21.60 -8.07
CA LEU A 287 -17.14 -20.80 -7.68
C LEU A 287 -18.14 -20.65 -8.83
N ALA A 288 -17.66 -20.36 -10.04
CA ALA A 288 -18.52 -20.26 -11.22
C ALA A 288 -19.27 -21.56 -11.50
N ARG A 289 -18.59 -22.72 -11.46
CA ARG A 289 -19.22 -24.03 -11.64
C ARG A 289 -20.24 -24.35 -10.55
N ARG A 290 -19.88 -24.09 -9.28
CA ARG A 290 -20.78 -24.31 -8.14
C ARG A 290 -22.05 -23.48 -8.28
N PHE A 291 -21.91 -22.20 -8.61
CA PHE A 291 -23.06 -21.33 -8.80
C PHE A 291 -23.95 -21.79 -9.96
N GLN A 292 -23.37 -22.15 -11.10
CA GLN A 292 -24.14 -22.65 -12.25
C GLN A 292 -24.94 -23.91 -11.91
N ALA A 293 -24.42 -24.78 -11.04
CA ALA A 293 -25.14 -25.96 -10.56
C ALA A 293 -26.30 -25.61 -9.61
N LEU A 294 -26.14 -24.56 -8.79
CA LEU A 294 -27.18 -24.09 -7.87
C LEU A 294 -28.27 -23.26 -8.56
N ARG A 295 -27.90 -22.44 -9.53
CA ARG A 295 -28.75 -21.44 -10.20
C ARG A 295 -28.51 -21.40 -11.72
N PRO A 296 -28.89 -22.44 -12.46
CA PRO A 296 -28.68 -22.51 -13.90
C PRO A 296 -29.44 -21.42 -14.68
N ASP A 297 -30.47 -20.82 -14.07
CA ASP A 297 -31.30 -19.74 -14.60
C ASP A 297 -30.71 -18.33 -14.40
N ALA A 298 -29.69 -18.17 -13.55
CA ALA A 298 -29.19 -16.87 -13.14
C ALA A 298 -27.89 -16.47 -13.85
N PRO A 299 -27.84 -15.32 -14.54
CA PRO A 299 -26.60 -14.83 -15.15
C PRO A 299 -25.59 -14.37 -14.10
N LEU A 300 -24.41 -15.02 -14.07
CA LEU A 300 -23.29 -14.68 -13.21
C LEU A 300 -21.97 -14.58 -14.00
N VAL A 301 -21.15 -13.61 -13.66
CA VAL A 301 -19.74 -13.57 -14.05
C VAL A 301 -18.85 -13.51 -12.81
N VAL A 302 -18.00 -14.52 -12.63
CA VAL A 302 -17.03 -14.58 -11.52
C VAL A 302 -15.70 -14.02 -11.98
N THR A 303 -15.26 -12.96 -11.31
CA THR A 303 -14.04 -12.19 -11.57
C THR A 303 -13.13 -12.23 -10.35
N SER A 304 -11.84 -11.95 -10.54
CA SER A 304 -10.87 -11.76 -9.46
C SER A 304 -10.49 -10.28 -9.40
N ASN A 305 -10.60 -9.63 -8.25
CA ASN A 305 -10.09 -8.27 -8.05
C ASN A 305 -9.28 -8.23 -6.75
N PRO A 306 -8.04 -8.77 -6.78
CA PRO A 306 -7.19 -8.83 -5.60
C PRO A 306 -6.97 -7.45 -4.99
N GLU A 307 -6.73 -7.44 -3.69
CA GLU A 307 -6.29 -6.25 -2.97
C GLU A 307 -4.76 -6.18 -2.91
N PHE A 308 -4.18 -4.98 -2.82
CA PHE A 308 -2.76 -4.75 -2.59
C PHE A 308 -2.56 -3.68 -1.51
N LEU A 309 -3.29 -3.84 -0.41
CA LEU A 309 -3.31 -2.94 0.73
C LEU A 309 -2.23 -3.34 1.73
N ALA A 310 -1.56 -2.37 2.32
CA ALA A 310 -0.66 -2.59 3.45
C ALA A 310 -1.30 -2.06 4.73
N GLU A 311 -1.33 -2.88 5.78
CA GLU A 311 -1.91 -2.46 7.07
C GLU A 311 -1.27 -1.17 7.61
N GLY A 312 -2.03 -0.24 8.18
CA GLY A 312 -1.56 1.08 8.60
C GLY A 312 -1.43 2.13 7.48
N GLN A 313 -1.65 1.75 6.22
CA GLN A 313 -1.68 2.67 5.07
C GLN A 313 -2.74 2.29 4.02
N ALA A 314 -3.65 1.36 4.29
CA ALA A 314 -4.60 0.85 3.31
C ALA A 314 -5.56 1.90 2.78
N VAL A 315 -6.00 2.87 3.59
CA VAL A 315 -6.84 3.97 3.06
C VAL A 315 -6.06 4.74 1.99
N HIS A 316 -4.80 5.07 2.28
CA HIS A 316 -3.92 5.74 1.33
C HIS A 316 -3.63 4.86 0.10
N ASN A 317 -3.29 3.58 0.30
CA ASN A 317 -2.97 2.65 -0.78
C ASN A 317 -4.17 2.37 -1.68
N PHE A 318 -5.40 2.32 -1.16
CA PHE A 318 -6.58 2.15 -1.99
C PHE A 318 -6.85 3.38 -2.87
N LEU A 319 -6.67 4.58 -2.32
CA LEU A 319 -6.95 5.84 -3.01
C LEU A 319 -5.81 6.30 -3.92
N ASN A 320 -4.60 5.74 -3.75
CA ASN A 320 -3.40 6.01 -4.54
C ASN A 320 -2.63 4.69 -4.83
N PRO A 321 -3.25 3.69 -5.48
CA PRO A 321 -2.59 2.41 -5.70
C PRO A 321 -1.59 2.48 -6.86
N ASP A 322 -0.54 1.67 -6.79
CA ASP A 322 0.40 1.53 -7.93
C ASP A 322 -0.29 0.98 -9.19
N ARG A 323 -1.32 0.15 -8.98
CA ARG A 323 -2.11 -0.51 -10.03
C ARG A 323 -3.40 -1.09 -9.47
N ILE A 324 -4.38 -1.28 -10.35
CA ILE A 324 -5.60 -2.04 -10.08
C ILE A 324 -5.61 -3.25 -11.01
N LEU A 325 -5.76 -4.45 -10.45
CA LEU A 325 -5.77 -5.70 -11.21
C LEU A 325 -7.17 -6.32 -11.22
N VAL A 326 -7.68 -6.63 -12.41
CA VAL A 326 -8.96 -7.31 -12.61
C VAL A 326 -8.75 -8.53 -13.49
N GLY A 327 -8.99 -9.71 -12.92
CA GLY A 327 -9.04 -10.97 -13.61
C GLY A 327 -10.43 -11.28 -14.14
N LEU A 328 -10.57 -11.39 -15.46
CA LEU A 328 -11.81 -11.75 -16.14
C LEU A 328 -11.79 -13.23 -16.55
N PRO A 329 -12.94 -13.94 -16.48
CA PRO A 329 -13.00 -15.33 -16.93
C PRO A 329 -12.87 -15.42 -18.46
N GLY A 330 -12.43 -16.59 -18.92
CA GLY A 330 -12.50 -17.00 -20.33
C GLY A 330 -13.42 -18.20 -20.52
N GLY A 331 -13.30 -18.88 -21.65
CA GLY A 331 -14.02 -20.12 -21.96
C GLY A 331 -15.52 -19.90 -22.14
N ASP A 332 -16.34 -20.75 -21.52
CA ASP A 332 -17.80 -20.83 -21.71
C ASP A 332 -18.60 -19.65 -21.09
N THR A 333 -17.92 -18.67 -20.49
CA THR A 333 -18.60 -17.47 -19.99
C THR A 333 -19.04 -16.60 -21.17
N PRO A 334 -20.33 -16.21 -21.27
CA PRO A 334 -20.80 -15.38 -22.38
C PRO A 334 -19.96 -14.10 -22.54
N PRO A 335 -19.47 -13.79 -23.77
CA PRO A 335 -18.64 -12.60 -24.01
C PRO A 335 -19.30 -11.29 -23.58
N SER A 336 -20.63 -11.20 -23.67
CA SER A 336 -21.43 -10.06 -23.20
C SER A 336 -21.31 -9.85 -21.69
N TYR A 337 -21.22 -10.93 -20.90
CA TYR A 337 -21.09 -10.84 -19.44
C TYR A 337 -19.69 -10.35 -19.06
N VAL A 338 -18.66 -10.83 -19.77
CA VAL A 338 -17.28 -10.38 -19.60
C VAL A 338 -17.13 -8.90 -19.95
N GLN A 339 -17.78 -8.45 -21.03
CA GLN A 339 -17.79 -7.05 -21.43
C GLN A 339 -18.51 -6.16 -20.40
N ALA A 340 -19.65 -6.61 -19.86
CA ALA A 340 -20.36 -5.91 -18.80
C ALA A 340 -19.51 -5.78 -17.53
N ALA A 341 -18.80 -6.84 -17.13
CA ALA A 341 -17.85 -6.78 -16.02
C ALA A 341 -16.73 -5.77 -16.26
N ARG A 342 -16.13 -5.77 -17.45
CA ARG A 342 -15.09 -4.80 -17.84
C ARG A 342 -15.60 -3.36 -17.74
N GLN A 343 -16.81 -3.09 -18.21
CA GLN A 343 -17.43 -1.76 -18.14
C GLN A 343 -17.68 -1.33 -16.70
N ALA A 344 -18.26 -2.23 -15.88
CA ALA A 344 -18.50 -1.98 -14.46
C ALA A 344 -17.22 -1.61 -13.70
N TYR A 345 -16.14 -2.37 -13.88
CA TYR A 345 -14.85 -2.04 -13.24
C TYR A 345 -14.23 -0.74 -13.77
N SER A 346 -14.37 -0.48 -15.07
CA SER A 346 -13.87 0.77 -15.67
C SER A 346 -14.59 1.98 -15.10
N GLN A 347 -15.90 1.87 -14.85
CA GLN A 347 -16.71 2.90 -14.20
C GLN A 347 -16.37 3.03 -12.71
N LEU A 348 -16.28 1.92 -11.96
CA LEU A 348 -15.96 1.93 -10.53
C LEU A 348 -14.61 2.62 -10.24
N TYR A 349 -13.60 2.31 -11.05
CA TYR A 349 -12.24 2.80 -10.85
C TYR A 349 -11.88 4.01 -11.71
N ALA A 350 -12.82 4.57 -12.47
CA ALA A 350 -12.60 5.73 -13.33
C ALA A 350 -11.90 6.91 -12.61
N PRO A 351 -12.29 7.29 -11.36
CA PRO A 351 -11.62 8.40 -10.68
C PRO A 351 -10.14 8.16 -10.40
N LEU A 352 -9.71 6.90 -10.23
CA LEU A 352 -8.31 6.53 -10.03
C LEU A 352 -7.56 6.49 -11.36
N VAL A 353 -8.17 5.96 -12.42
CA VAL A 353 -7.59 5.94 -13.76
C VAL A 353 -7.33 7.35 -14.29
N ILE A 354 -8.24 8.30 -14.02
CA ILE A 354 -8.06 9.72 -14.36
C ILE A 354 -6.82 10.33 -13.67
N LYS A 355 -6.46 9.85 -12.47
CA LYS A 355 -5.24 10.25 -11.75
C LYS A 355 -3.97 9.57 -12.28
N GLY A 356 -4.08 8.73 -13.32
CA GLY A 356 -2.96 8.02 -13.91
C GLY A 356 -2.71 6.61 -13.35
N VAL A 357 -3.60 6.10 -12.50
CA VAL A 357 -3.49 4.73 -11.97
C VAL A 357 -3.74 3.70 -13.09
N PRO A 358 -2.82 2.75 -13.34
CA PRO A 358 -3.05 1.68 -14.30
C PRO A 358 -4.19 0.74 -13.87
N LEU A 359 -5.21 0.59 -14.72
CA LEU A 359 -6.25 -0.44 -14.59
C LEU A 359 -5.95 -1.59 -15.56
N LEU A 360 -5.53 -2.73 -15.01
CA LEU A 360 -5.07 -3.89 -15.76
C LEU A 360 -6.15 -4.98 -15.78
N PHE A 361 -6.54 -5.38 -16.99
CA PHE A 361 -7.42 -6.53 -17.20
C PHE A 361 -6.60 -7.73 -17.68
N THR A 362 -6.73 -8.87 -17.01
CA THR A 362 -6.03 -10.13 -17.32
C THR A 362 -6.97 -11.34 -17.19
N LYS A 363 -6.45 -12.56 -17.37
CA LYS A 363 -7.19 -13.80 -17.07
C LYS A 363 -7.42 -13.92 -15.57
N ARG A 364 -8.58 -14.44 -15.17
CA ARG A 364 -8.96 -14.64 -13.76
C ARG A 364 -7.88 -15.38 -12.96
N GLU A 365 -7.42 -16.50 -13.49
CA GLU A 365 -6.42 -17.36 -12.86
C GLU A 365 -5.06 -16.64 -12.75
N SER A 366 -4.72 -15.80 -13.73
CA SER A 366 -3.51 -14.96 -13.68
C SER A 366 -3.60 -13.87 -12.60
N ALA A 367 -4.77 -13.29 -12.38
CA ALA A 367 -4.96 -12.31 -11.30
C ALA A 367 -4.88 -12.96 -9.91
N GLU A 368 -5.48 -14.14 -9.74
CA GLU A 368 -5.37 -14.95 -8.52
C GLU A 368 -3.89 -15.27 -8.21
N LEU A 369 -3.14 -15.77 -9.20
CA LEU A 369 -1.73 -16.12 -9.04
C LEU A 369 -0.85 -14.89 -8.78
N ALA A 370 -1.10 -13.77 -9.47
CA ALA A 370 -0.30 -12.55 -9.34
C ALA A 370 -0.29 -12.02 -7.91
N LYS A 371 -1.39 -12.14 -7.16
CA LYS A 371 -1.46 -11.75 -5.75
C LYS A 371 -0.54 -12.60 -4.87
N TYR A 372 -0.62 -13.93 -5.01
CA TYR A 372 0.27 -14.84 -4.28
C TYR A 372 1.73 -14.64 -4.64
N ALA A 373 2.04 -14.54 -5.94
CA ALA A 373 3.40 -14.33 -6.41
C ALA A 373 3.99 -13.02 -5.87
N ALA A 374 3.21 -11.93 -5.85
CA ALA A 374 3.66 -10.67 -5.27
C ALA A 374 3.95 -10.80 -3.77
N ASN A 375 3.03 -11.35 -2.98
CA ASN A 375 3.24 -11.53 -1.54
C ASN A 375 4.43 -12.47 -1.25
N ALA A 376 4.58 -13.57 -2.01
CA ALA A 376 5.72 -14.47 -1.88
C ALA A 376 7.05 -13.77 -2.19
N PHE A 377 7.10 -12.92 -3.21
CA PHE A 377 8.31 -12.19 -3.53
C PHE A 377 8.67 -11.15 -2.44
N LEU A 378 7.69 -10.46 -1.86
CA LEU A 378 7.93 -9.58 -0.71
C LEU A 378 8.49 -10.36 0.49
N ALA A 379 7.93 -11.54 0.77
CA ALA A 379 8.44 -12.42 1.83
C ALA A 379 9.88 -12.89 1.56
N VAL A 380 10.22 -13.19 0.30
CA VAL A 380 11.59 -13.53 -0.11
C VAL A 380 12.54 -12.37 0.16
N LYS A 381 12.19 -11.14 -0.21
CA LYS A 381 13.05 -9.96 0.05
C LYS A 381 13.36 -9.81 1.55
N ILE A 382 12.34 -9.89 2.41
CA ILE A 382 12.50 -9.77 3.86
C ILE A 382 13.34 -10.94 4.42
N ALA A 383 13.01 -12.17 4.04
CA ALA A 383 13.72 -13.35 4.54
C ALA A 383 15.20 -13.34 4.12
N PHE A 384 15.46 -13.00 2.86
CA PHE A 384 16.81 -12.83 2.31
C PHE A 384 17.61 -11.78 3.09
N MET A 385 17.05 -10.58 3.28
CA MET A 385 17.74 -9.52 4.01
C MET A 385 17.98 -9.87 5.48
N GLY A 386 17.09 -10.66 6.08
CA GLY A 386 17.35 -11.22 7.39
C GLY A 386 18.59 -12.14 7.42
N GLU A 387 18.77 -13.02 6.43
CA GLU A 387 19.94 -13.91 6.38
C GLU A 387 21.23 -13.13 6.08
N ILE A 388 21.14 -12.11 5.22
CA ILE A 388 22.23 -11.16 5.01
C ILE A 388 22.58 -10.43 6.32
N ALA A 389 21.60 -10.07 7.16
CA ALA A 389 21.86 -9.48 8.46
C ALA A 389 22.65 -10.41 9.37
N ASP A 390 22.26 -11.69 9.45
CA ASP A 390 22.98 -12.69 10.24
C ASP A 390 24.44 -12.84 9.76
N PHE A 391 24.69 -12.77 8.45
CA PHE A 391 26.04 -12.80 7.89
C PHE A 391 26.82 -11.50 8.13
N CYS A 392 26.15 -10.35 8.13
CA CYS A 392 26.74 -9.04 8.47
C CYS A 392 27.29 -9.05 9.90
N GLU A 393 26.57 -9.64 10.85
CA GLU A 393 26.99 -9.78 12.26
C GLU A 393 28.32 -10.53 12.40
N HIS A 394 28.54 -11.56 11.56
CA HIS A 394 29.77 -12.34 11.57
C HIS A 394 30.92 -11.66 10.79
N SER A 395 30.60 -11.03 9.67
CA SER A 395 31.59 -10.44 8.76
C SER A 395 32.05 -9.04 9.15
N GLY A 396 31.38 -8.39 10.10
CA GLY A 396 31.63 -6.99 10.47
C GLY A 396 31.01 -5.97 9.52
N ALA A 397 30.21 -6.42 8.54
CA ALA A 397 29.48 -5.53 7.65
C ALA A 397 28.23 -4.93 8.33
N SER A 398 27.71 -3.82 7.79
CA SER A 398 26.44 -3.23 8.21
C SER A 398 25.33 -3.59 7.23
N VAL A 399 24.27 -4.24 7.72
CA VAL A 399 23.13 -4.62 6.85
C VAL A 399 22.43 -3.40 6.26
N ASP A 400 22.41 -2.25 6.95
CA ASP A 400 21.82 -1.02 6.40
C ASP A 400 22.62 -0.46 5.23
N GLU A 401 23.96 -0.52 5.31
CA GLU A 401 24.84 -0.09 4.22
C GLU A 401 24.68 -1.02 3.02
N VAL A 402 24.60 -2.33 3.26
CA VAL A 402 24.34 -3.34 2.22
C VAL A 402 22.97 -3.13 1.58
N ALA A 403 21.91 -2.97 2.38
CA ALA A 403 20.56 -2.72 1.90
C ALA A 403 20.48 -1.44 1.07
N HIS A 404 21.12 -0.36 1.53
CA HIS A 404 21.17 0.91 0.81
C HIS A 404 21.91 0.76 -0.52
N ALA A 405 23.11 0.17 -0.52
CA ALA A 405 23.91 -0.02 -1.73
C ALA A 405 23.16 -0.88 -2.78
N MET A 406 22.51 -1.96 -2.35
CA MET A 406 21.68 -2.79 -3.22
C MET A 406 20.43 -2.07 -3.73
N GLY A 407 19.75 -1.33 -2.85
CA GLY A 407 18.49 -0.66 -3.14
C GLY A 407 18.60 0.49 -4.15
N LEU A 408 19.80 1.08 -4.30
CA LEU A 408 20.09 2.07 -5.34
C LEU A 408 20.04 1.49 -6.76
N ASP A 409 20.17 0.17 -6.92
CA ASP A 409 19.96 -0.49 -8.21
C ASP A 409 18.45 -0.54 -8.52
N PRO A 410 17.96 0.13 -9.58
CA PRO A 410 16.54 0.18 -9.91
C PRO A 410 15.94 -1.20 -10.27
N ARG A 411 16.76 -2.21 -10.54
CA ARG A 411 16.31 -3.59 -10.77
C ARG A 411 15.93 -4.30 -9.47
N ILE A 412 16.44 -3.83 -8.33
CA ILE A 412 16.17 -4.36 -6.98
C ILE A 412 15.15 -3.47 -6.26
N GLY A 413 15.41 -2.16 -6.28
CA GLY A 413 14.64 -1.15 -5.57
C GLY A 413 14.83 -1.19 -4.04
N PRO A 414 14.66 -0.06 -3.35
CA PRO A 414 15.00 0.07 -1.92
C PRO A 414 13.97 -0.56 -0.97
N GLU A 415 12.74 -0.73 -1.43
CA GLU A 415 11.62 -1.18 -0.59
C GLU A 415 11.74 -2.64 -0.14
N PHE A 416 11.27 -2.96 1.07
CA PHE A 416 11.29 -4.32 1.64
C PHE A 416 12.71 -4.93 1.80
N LEU A 417 13.73 -4.08 1.94
CA LEU A 417 15.11 -4.51 2.22
C LEU A 417 15.52 -4.34 3.70
N GLU A 418 14.62 -3.89 4.56
CA GLU A 418 14.87 -3.70 5.98
C GLU A 418 14.91 -5.06 6.70
N ALA A 419 16.06 -5.40 7.28
CA ALA A 419 16.20 -6.56 8.15
C ALA A 419 15.50 -6.31 9.50
N GLY A 420 14.94 -7.36 10.10
CA GLY A 420 14.25 -7.22 11.39
C GLY A 420 13.94 -8.55 12.05
N PRO A 421 12.89 -8.65 12.90
CA PRO A 421 12.61 -9.85 13.69
C PRO A 421 11.96 -10.98 12.88
N GLY A 422 11.91 -10.85 11.55
CA GLY A 422 11.04 -11.62 10.68
C GLY A 422 9.73 -10.90 10.36
N TYR A 423 9.05 -11.37 9.33
CA TYR A 423 7.73 -10.86 8.96
C TYR A 423 6.61 -11.58 9.71
N GLY A 424 5.53 -10.85 9.95
CA GLY A 424 4.27 -11.34 10.52
C GLY A 424 3.07 -10.82 9.75
N GLY A 425 1.95 -10.67 10.45
CA GLY A 425 0.71 -10.12 9.92
C GLY A 425 -0.17 -11.16 9.24
N SER A 426 -1.26 -10.67 8.67
CA SER A 426 -2.33 -11.51 8.14
C SER A 426 -2.07 -12.08 6.75
N CYS A 427 -1.13 -11.52 5.98
CA CYS A 427 -0.94 -11.85 4.56
C CYS A 427 0.24 -12.81 4.33
N LEU A 428 1.48 -12.38 4.57
CA LEU A 428 2.66 -13.17 4.19
C LEU A 428 2.74 -14.55 4.89
N PRO A 429 2.47 -14.66 6.21
CA PRO A 429 2.54 -15.93 6.91
C PRO A 429 1.54 -16.98 6.42
N LYS A 430 0.37 -16.57 5.91
CA LYS A 430 -0.63 -17.50 5.35
C LYS A 430 -0.46 -17.71 3.84
N ASP A 431 -0.10 -16.65 3.11
CA ASP A 431 -0.13 -16.68 1.64
C ASP A 431 1.04 -17.47 1.08
N VAL A 432 2.23 -17.40 1.69
CA VAL A 432 3.40 -18.16 1.22
C VAL A 432 3.19 -19.66 1.37
N PRO A 433 2.79 -20.19 2.54
CA PRO A 433 2.44 -21.61 2.68
C PRO A 433 1.29 -22.03 1.75
N ALA A 434 0.25 -21.21 1.60
CA ALA A 434 -0.86 -21.53 0.72
C ALA A 434 -0.47 -21.61 -0.76
N LEU A 435 0.44 -20.76 -1.23
CA LEU A 435 1.00 -20.87 -2.57
C LEU A 435 1.81 -22.16 -2.73
N VAL A 436 2.68 -22.48 -1.77
CA VAL A 436 3.51 -23.71 -1.79
C VAL A 436 2.62 -24.96 -1.78
N ALA A 437 1.60 -25.00 -0.91
CA ALA A 437 0.65 -26.10 -0.82
C ALA A 437 -0.19 -26.24 -2.10
N SER A 438 -0.64 -25.12 -2.69
CA SER A 438 -1.39 -25.12 -3.95
C SER A 438 -0.56 -25.65 -5.13
N ALA A 439 0.72 -25.29 -5.21
CA ALA A 439 1.63 -25.82 -6.24
C ALA A 439 1.89 -27.32 -6.04
N ALA A 440 2.06 -27.76 -4.79
CA ALA A 440 2.30 -29.17 -4.46
C ALA A 440 1.13 -30.09 -4.87
N GLN A 441 -0.12 -29.60 -4.80
CA GLN A 441 -1.30 -30.33 -5.31
C GLN A 441 -1.22 -30.61 -6.82
N SER A 442 -0.43 -29.83 -7.56
CA SER A 442 -0.16 -30.01 -8.99
C SER A 442 1.19 -30.68 -9.24
N ASN A 443 1.80 -31.32 -8.23
CA ASN A 443 3.14 -31.92 -8.28
C ASN A 443 4.26 -30.94 -8.67
N ILE A 444 4.11 -29.65 -8.32
CA ILE A 444 5.11 -28.60 -8.56
C ILE A 444 5.70 -28.16 -7.22
N THR A 445 7.03 -28.19 -7.11
CA THR A 445 7.76 -27.70 -5.94
C THR A 445 8.23 -26.27 -6.15
N LEU A 446 7.78 -25.34 -5.30
CA LEU A 446 8.23 -23.95 -5.28
C LEU A 446 9.34 -23.77 -4.24
N THR A 447 10.59 -24.01 -4.63
CA THR A 447 11.74 -24.00 -3.72
C THR A 447 12.02 -22.64 -3.09
N VAL A 448 11.95 -21.55 -3.86
CA VAL A 448 12.30 -20.20 -3.38
C VAL A 448 11.30 -19.67 -2.33
N PRO A 449 9.97 -19.65 -2.58
CA PRO A 449 9.00 -19.27 -1.55
C PRO A 449 9.06 -20.16 -0.30
N GLN A 450 9.30 -21.46 -0.48
CA GLN A 450 9.43 -22.40 0.63
C GLN A 450 10.65 -22.08 1.50
N ALA A 451 11.81 -21.80 0.89
CA ALA A 451 13.01 -21.40 1.61
C ALA A 451 12.78 -20.10 2.41
N ALA A 452 12.15 -19.09 1.81
CA ALA A 452 11.81 -17.84 2.51
C ALA A 452 10.90 -18.06 3.72
N HIS A 453 9.90 -18.95 3.60
CA HIS A 453 9.03 -19.30 4.72
C HIS A 453 9.79 -19.97 5.87
N LEU A 454 10.67 -20.94 5.55
CA LEU A 454 11.49 -21.63 6.54
C LEU A 454 12.49 -20.69 7.22
N ALA A 455 13.17 -19.84 6.44
CA ALA A 455 14.09 -18.83 6.95
C ALA A 455 13.39 -17.85 7.91
N ASN A 456 12.18 -17.41 7.60
CA ASN A 456 11.40 -16.55 8.51
C ASN A 456 11.03 -17.27 9.81
N LYS A 457 10.63 -18.54 9.75
CA LYS A 457 10.32 -19.34 10.94
C LYS A 457 11.56 -19.50 11.84
N ALA A 458 12.70 -19.83 11.25
CA ALA A 458 13.97 -19.95 11.96
C ALA A 458 14.38 -18.63 12.63
N ARG A 459 14.23 -17.50 11.92
CA ARG A 459 14.53 -16.17 12.46
C ARG A 459 13.71 -15.83 13.71
N LYS A 460 12.39 -16.00 13.66
CA LYS A 460 11.52 -15.74 14.81
C LYS A 460 11.89 -16.62 16.01
N ALA A 461 12.15 -17.90 15.76
CA ALA A 461 12.57 -18.84 16.81
C ALA A 461 13.96 -18.53 17.39
N GLY A 462 14.84 -17.87 16.63
CA GLY A 462 16.18 -17.51 17.08
C GLY A 462 16.27 -16.24 17.93
N LEU A 463 15.18 -15.44 18.03
CA LEU A 463 15.22 -14.13 18.71
C LEU A 463 15.57 -14.23 20.20
N GLY A 464 14.94 -15.14 20.95
CA GLY A 464 15.26 -15.29 22.38
C GLY A 464 16.66 -15.87 22.60
N GLY A 465 17.10 -16.75 21.69
CA GLY A 465 18.48 -17.26 21.69
C GLY A 465 19.53 -16.15 21.53
N ARG A 466 19.25 -15.11 20.72
CA ARG A 466 20.11 -13.93 20.62
C ARG A 466 20.23 -13.19 21.96
N MET A 467 19.13 -13.04 22.69
CA MET A 467 19.14 -12.40 24.02
C MET A 467 19.88 -13.26 25.07
N ALA A 468 19.68 -14.58 25.03
CA ALA A 468 20.30 -15.52 25.96
C ALA A 468 21.84 -15.59 25.85
N ARG A 469 22.41 -15.24 24.69
CA ARG A 469 23.88 -15.12 24.51
C ARG A 469 24.47 -13.92 25.27
N VAL A 470 23.68 -12.88 25.47
CA VAL A 470 24.11 -11.61 26.06
C VAL A 470 23.83 -11.56 27.56
N MET A 471 22.73 -12.15 28.03
CA MET A 471 22.32 -12.08 29.43
C MET A 471 21.55 -13.31 29.89
N HIS A 472 21.67 -13.62 31.19
CA HIS A 472 20.77 -14.59 31.84
C HIS A 472 19.34 -14.05 31.89
N LEU A 473 18.37 -14.83 31.41
CA LEU A 473 16.98 -14.39 31.27
C LEU A 473 16.08 -14.76 32.47
N ALA A 474 16.38 -15.86 33.16
CA ALA A 474 15.59 -16.31 34.30
C ALA A 474 15.55 -15.25 35.42
N GLY A 475 14.35 -14.90 35.87
CA GLY A 475 14.12 -13.91 36.93
C GLY A 475 14.37 -12.46 36.50
N LYS A 476 14.64 -12.18 35.22
CA LYS A 476 14.78 -10.81 34.71
C LYS A 476 13.44 -10.22 34.27
N ARG A 477 13.28 -8.91 34.47
CA ARG A 477 12.15 -8.15 33.93
C ARG A 477 12.53 -7.58 32.57
N ILE A 478 11.83 -7.98 31.51
CA ILE A 478 12.09 -7.57 30.13
C ILE A 478 10.91 -6.75 29.61
N ALA A 479 11.17 -5.53 29.18
CA ALA A 479 10.16 -4.70 28.49
C ALA A 479 10.08 -5.11 27.02
N LEU A 480 8.90 -5.51 26.54
CA LEU A 480 8.63 -5.75 25.13
C LEU A 480 7.86 -4.57 24.56
N LEU A 481 8.51 -3.82 23.68
CA LEU A 481 8.00 -2.60 23.07
C LEU A 481 7.56 -2.87 21.63
N GLY A 482 6.25 -2.85 21.41
CA GLY A 482 5.63 -3.15 20.13
C GLY A 482 5.19 -4.60 20.04
N LEU A 483 3.88 -4.82 20.03
CA LEU A 483 3.25 -6.14 20.02
C LEU A 483 2.57 -6.43 18.68
N ALA A 484 2.15 -5.37 17.96
CA ALA A 484 1.72 -5.48 16.58
C ALA A 484 2.83 -6.09 15.70
N PHE A 485 2.46 -6.73 14.59
CA PHE A 485 3.46 -7.30 13.68
C PHE A 485 4.32 -6.22 12.98
N LYS A 486 3.83 -4.96 12.97
CA LYS A 486 4.54 -3.75 12.54
C LYS A 486 3.86 -2.50 13.14
N ALA A 487 4.52 -1.36 13.07
CA ALA A 487 3.92 -0.09 13.51
C ALA A 487 2.79 0.36 12.56
N GLY A 488 1.81 1.09 13.11
CA GLY A 488 0.67 1.66 12.38
C GLY A 488 -0.58 0.76 12.31
N THR A 489 -0.60 -0.38 13.00
CA THR A 489 -1.74 -1.33 13.02
C THR A 489 -1.89 -1.93 14.42
N ASP A 490 -3.10 -2.36 14.76
CA ASP A 490 -3.41 -3.12 15.97
C ASP A 490 -3.35 -4.65 15.75
N ASP A 491 -2.99 -5.11 14.54
CA ASP A 491 -2.93 -6.52 14.20
C ASP A 491 -1.70 -7.23 14.80
N VAL A 492 -1.96 -8.31 15.54
CA VAL A 492 -0.96 -9.14 16.21
C VAL A 492 -0.83 -10.53 15.59
N ARG A 493 -1.58 -10.83 14.52
CA ARG A 493 -1.53 -12.14 13.85
C ARG A 493 -0.12 -12.45 13.38
N ALA A 494 0.39 -13.62 13.77
CA ALA A 494 1.75 -14.08 13.47
C ALA A 494 2.85 -13.06 13.83
N SER A 495 2.60 -12.19 14.83
CA SER A 495 3.57 -11.18 15.27
C SER A 495 4.81 -11.84 15.89
N PRO A 496 6.03 -11.48 15.44
CA PRO A 496 7.27 -11.94 16.09
C PRO A 496 7.35 -11.59 17.58
N ALA A 497 6.66 -10.53 18.00
CA ALA A 497 6.63 -10.10 19.40
C ALA A 497 5.97 -11.13 20.33
N LEU A 498 4.89 -11.78 19.86
CA LEU A 498 4.20 -12.79 20.65
C LEU A 498 4.98 -14.11 20.67
N ASP A 499 5.59 -14.49 19.54
CA ASP A 499 6.48 -15.66 19.49
C ASP A 499 7.65 -15.50 20.48
N LEU A 500 8.28 -14.32 20.50
CA LEU A 500 9.35 -14.01 21.46
C LEU A 500 8.84 -13.97 22.91
N ALA A 501 7.64 -13.42 23.16
CA ALA A 501 7.07 -13.40 24.50
C ALA A 501 6.91 -14.83 25.07
N THR A 502 6.36 -15.75 24.27
CA THR A 502 6.24 -17.16 24.68
C THR A 502 7.59 -17.81 24.94
N ASP A 503 8.59 -17.55 24.08
CA ASP A 503 9.95 -18.08 24.26
C ASP A 503 10.60 -17.56 25.56
N LEU A 504 10.61 -16.24 25.79
CA LEU A 504 11.19 -15.64 26.99
C LEU A 504 10.50 -16.08 28.29
N LEU A 505 9.17 -16.27 28.27
CA LEU A 505 8.45 -16.84 29.40
C LEU A 505 8.91 -18.27 29.70
N SER A 506 9.10 -19.09 28.67
CA SER A 506 9.60 -20.46 28.82
C SER A 506 11.01 -20.50 29.42
N GLN A 507 11.81 -19.48 29.17
CA GLN A 507 13.16 -19.29 29.71
C GLN A 507 13.22 -18.63 31.10
N GLY A 508 12.07 -18.40 31.74
CA GLY A 508 12.00 -17.92 33.13
C GLY A 508 11.96 -16.40 33.30
N ALA A 509 11.84 -15.60 32.23
CA ALA A 509 11.75 -14.15 32.32
C ALA A 509 10.35 -13.67 32.77
N SER A 510 10.28 -12.46 33.34
CA SER A 510 9.04 -11.71 33.54
C SER A 510 8.94 -10.61 32.50
N LEU A 511 7.77 -10.44 31.88
CA LEU A 511 7.60 -9.56 30.73
C LEU A 511 6.71 -8.38 31.07
N ALA A 512 7.12 -7.17 30.65
CA ALA A 512 6.30 -5.98 30.64
C ALA A 512 5.98 -5.61 29.18
N LEU A 513 4.74 -5.87 28.75
CA LEU A 513 4.32 -5.76 27.36
C LEU A 513 3.62 -4.43 27.13
N HIS A 514 4.06 -3.69 26.11
CA HIS A 514 3.44 -2.44 25.72
C HIS A 514 3.33 -2.32 24.21
N ASP A 515 2.17 -1.87 23.73
CA ASP A 515 1.93 -1.41 22.37
C ASP A 515 0.92 -0.25 22.43
N PRO A 516 1.12 0.85 21.67
CA PRO A 516 0.19 1.99 21.74
C PRO A 516 -1.23 1.63 21.26
N GLU A 517 -1.36 0.68 20.34
CA GLU A 517 -2.64 0.37 19.67
C GLU A 517 -3.03 -1.11 19.80
N ALA A 518 -2.07 -2.02 19.87
CA ALA A 518 -2.30 -3.47 19.80
C ALA A 518 -2.42 -4.17 21.16
N LEU A 519 -2.36 -3.44 22.28
CA LEU A 519 -2.28 -4.04 23.63
C LEU A 519 -3.47 -4.98 23.92
N ALA A 520 -4.69 -4.58 23.56
CA ALA A 520 -5.90 -5.38 23.76
C ALA A 520 -5.89 -6.65 22.90
N ASN A 521 -5.53 -6.54 21.62
CA ASN A 521 -5.45 -7.67 20.69
C ASN A 521 -4.34 -8.65 21.09
N ALA A 522 -3.18 -8.13 21.50
CA ALA A 522 -2.07 -8.93 22.02
C ALA A 522 -2.49 -9.72 23.28
N ARG A 523 -3.25 -9.08 24.18
CA ARG A 523 -3.77 -9.73 25.38
C ARG A 523 -4.74 -10.86 25.05
N ALA A 524 -5.69 -10.62 24.16
CA ALA A 524 -6.62 -11.65 23.70
C ALA A 524 -5.87 -12.82 23.04
N ALA A 525 -4.87 -12.53 22.20
CA ALA A 525 -4.06 -13.54 21.52
C ALA A 525 -3.25 -14.40 22.51
N MET A 526 -2.58 -13.78 23.49
CA MET A 526 -1.82 -14.51 24.52
C MET A 526 -2.71 -15.33 25.43
N GLN A 527 -3.92 -14.84 25.76
CA GLN A 527 -4.90 -15.60 26.56
C GLN A 527 -5.39 -16.86 25.82
N ALA A 528 -5.49 -16.82 24.49
CA ALA A 528 -5.90 -17.96 23.68
C ALA A 528 -4.85 -19.09 23.62
N LEU A 529 -3.60 -18.85 24.05
CA LEU A 529 -2.54 -19.85 24.08
C LEU A 529 -2.60 -20.80 25.28
N ASP A 530 -3.50 -20.54 26.25
CA ASP A 530 -3.67 -21.35 27.48
C ASP A 530 -2.34 -21.64 28.21
N LEU A 531 -1.53 -20.59 28.39
CA LEU A 531 -0.22 -20.69 29.01
C LEU A 531 -0.32 -21.18 30.47
N PRO A 532 0.64 -21.99 30.95
CA PRO A 532 0.67 -22.44 32.34
C PRO A 532 0.53 -21.27 33.33
N PRO A 533 -0.16 -21.43 34.47
CA PRO A 533 -0.39 -20.35 35.43
C PRO A 533 0.90 -19.61 35.82
N GLN A 534 2.00 -20.34 36.05
CA GLN A 534 3.30 -19.76 36.42
C GLN A 534 3.94 -18.91 35.31
N GLN A 535 3.56 -19.12 34.05
CA GLN A 535 3.97 -18.27 32.93
C GLN A 535 3.04 -17.05 32.81
N SER A 536 1.74 -17.27 32.91
CA SER A 536 0.73 -16.21 32.85
C SER A 536 0.89 -15.14 33.94
N GLU A 537 1.28 -15.54 35.16
CA GLU A 537 1.57 -14.62 36.28
C GLU A 537 2.77 -13.69 36.03
N ARG A 538 3.65 -14.06 35.10
CA ARG A 538 4.84 -13.29 34.71
C ARG A 538 4.59 -12.35 33.53
N LEU A 539 3.36 -12.29 33.01
CA LEU A 539 2.93 -11.33 31.98
C LEU A 539 2.33 -10.08 32.61
N HIS A 540 2.97 -8.94 32.40
CA HIS A 540 2.48 -7.64 32.85
C HIS A 540 2.11 -6.77 31.64
N TRP A 541 0.82 -6.45 31.52
CA TRP A 541 0.31 -5.55 30.48
C TRP A 541 0.49 -4.10 30.92
N ALA A 542 1.49 -3.43 30.36
CA ALA A 542 1.80 -2.06 30.70
C ALA A 542 0.94 -1.10 29.85
N PRO A 543 0.18 -0.16 30.48
CA PRO A 543 -0.66 0.78 29.75
C PRO A 543 0.12 1.96 29.15
N THR A 544 1.36 2.18 29.59
CA THR A 544 2.24 3.23 29.06
C THR A 544 3.66 2.69 28.85
N LEU A 545 4.43 3.39 28.01
CA LEU A 545 5.83 3.09 27.74
C LEU A 545 6.66 3.12 29.03
N GLU A 546 6.43 4.11 29.89
CA GLU A 546 7.13 4.28 31.16
C GLU A 546 6.85 3.12 32.12
N ALA A 547 5.59 2.66 32.18
CA ALA A 547 5.23 1.50 32.99
C ALA A 547 5.91 0.20 32.50
N ALA A 548 6.14 0.07 31.19
CA ALA A 548 6.86 -1.05 30.63
C ALA A 548 8.36 -1.01 31.01
N LEU A 549 8.97 0.16 30.88
CA LEU A 549 10.40 0.38 31.13
C LEU A 549 10.78 0.39 32.61
N THR A 550 9.86 0.79 33.50
CA THR A 550 10.14 0.93 34.93
C THR A 550 10.64 -0.38 35.52
N GLY A 551 11.86 -0.34 36.06
CA GLY A 551 12.53 -1.48 36.69
C GLY A 551 12.96 -2.60 35.75
N ALA A 552 12.88 -2.41 34.42
CA ALA A 552 13.29 -3.42 33.45
C ALA A 552 14.81 -3.63 33.47
N ASP A 553 15.25 -4.89 33.45
CA ASP A 553 16.65 -5.29 33.29
C ASP A 553 17.09 -5.20 31.80
N ALA A 554 16.13 -5.30 30.86
CA ALA A 554 16.36 -5.08 29.43
C ALA A 554 15.08 -4.58 28.74
N ALA A 555 15.23 -3.92 27.60
CA ALA A 555 14.12 -3.55 26.71
C ALA A 555 14.35 -4.10 25.30
N VAL A 556 13.28 -4.54 24.65
CA VAL A 556 13.28 -5.11 23.30
C VAL A 556 12.33 -4.32 22.41
N LEU A 557 12.82 -3.83 21.27
CA LEU A 557 12.03 -3.13 20.27
C LEU A 557 11.64 -4.07 19.12
N LEU A 558 10.35 -4.30 18.95
CA LEU A 558 9.78 -5.27 18.00
C LEU A 558 8.84 -4.64 16.97
N ALA A 559 8.30 -3.45 17.24
CA ALA A 559 7.60 -2.63 16.26
C ALA A 559 8.01 -1.17 16.43
N ALA A 560 8.47 -0.53 15.36
CA ALA A 560 9.12 0.78 15.40
C ALA A 560 8.12 1.95 15.41
N TRP A 561 7.26 2.00 16.43
CA TRP A 561 6.32 3.12 16.64
C TRP A 561 7.07 4.43 16.94
N PRO A 562 6.55 5.61 16.51
CA PRO A 562 7.21 6.89 16.75
C PRO A 562 7.54 7.14 18.23
N CYS A 563 6.60 6.86 19.14
CA CYS A 563 6.82 7.03 20.58
C CYS A 563 8.02 6.25 21.15
N TYR A 564 8.42 5.15 20.52
CA TYR A 564 9.60 4.39 20.93
C TYR A 564 10.89 4.94 20.34
N LYS A 565 10.83 5.51 19.13
CA LYS A 565 11.98 6.17 18.49
C LYS A 565 12.32 7.49 19.19
N ASP A 566 11.30 8.19 19.67
CA ASP A 566 11.41 9.55 20.19
C ASP A 566 11.70 9.61 21.70
N ILE A 567 11.73 8.48 22.41
CA ILE A 567 12.06 8.46 23.84
C ILE A 567 13.49 8.94 24.07
N ALA A 568 13.66 9.93 24.97
CA ALA A 568 14.97 10.43 25.32
C ALA A 568 15.81 9.34 26.02
N PRO A 569 17.05 9.07 25.58
CA PRO A 569 17.92 8.07 26.20
C PRO A 569 18.09 8.24 27.72
N ASP A 570 18.29 9.48 28.19
CA ASP A 570 18.44 9.77 29.63
C ASP A 570 17.18 9.43 30.42
N HIS A 571 16.00 9.68 29.84
CA HIS A 571 14.72 9.34 30.47
C HIS A 571 14.56 7.81 30.56
N MET A 572 14.90 7.09 29.49
CA MET A 572 14.90 5.63 29.50
C MET A 572 15.87 5.08 30.56
N ALA A 573 17.05 5.68 30.72
CA ALA A 573 18.05 5.29 31.72
C ALA A 573 17.59 5.52 33.18
N GLN A 574 16.73 6.51 33.41
CA GLN A 574 16.09 6.76 34.72
C GLN A 574 15.03 5.72 35.06
N LEU A 575 14.30 5.23 34.07
CA LEU A 575 13.22 4.23 34.27
C LEU A 575 13.76 2.81 34.42
N MET A 576 14.77 2.45 33.62
CA MET A 576 15.30 1.10 33.56
C MET A 576 16.33 0.81 34.65
N LYS A 577 16.29 -0.40 35.19
CA LYS A 577 17.29 -0.93 36.12
C LYS A 577 18.55 -1.38 35.39
N GLY A 578 18.38 -2.07 34.26
CA GLY A 578 19.48 -2.54 33.44
C GLY A 578 19.86 -1.58 32.32
N ARG A 579 20.84 -2.00 31.52
CA ARG A 579 21.42 -1.20 30.43
C ARG A 579 21.46 -1.94 29.09
N HIS A 580 20.74 -3.06 28.95
CA HIS A 580 20.65 -3.81 27.69
C HIS A 580 19.43 -3.39 26.88
N LEU A 581 19.66 -3.04 25.62
CA LEU A 581 18.63 -2.73 24.63
C LEU A 581 18.76 -3.69 23.45
N PHE A 582 17.69 -4.37 23.08
CA PHE A 582 17.62 -5.24 21.93
C PHE A 582 16.74 -4.60 20.86
N ASP A 583 17.36 -4.04 19.83
CA ASP A 583 16.66 -3.41 18.73
C ASP A 583 16.54 -4.36 17.54
N PHE A 584 15.44 -5.10 17.49
CA PHE A 584 15.17 -5.98 16.37
C PHE A 584 14.57 -5.25 15.17
N ARG A 585 14.40 -3.93 15.22
CA ARG A 585 13.86 -3.11 14.12
C ARG A 585 14.84 -2.08 13.58
N ARG A 586 16.05 -1.99 14.15
CA ARG A 586 17.09 -1.01 13.78
C ARG A 586 16.55 0.42 13.76
N ALA A 587 15.69 0.74 14.73
CA ALA A 587 14.99 2.01 14.81
C ALA A 587 15.61 2.99 15.81
N TRP A 588 16.43 2.51 16.74
CA TRP A 588 17.16 3.35 17.68
C TRP A 588 18.54 3.74 17.15
N GLN A 589 18.93 4.98 17.45
CA GLN A 589 20.26 5.47 17.09
C GLN A 589 21.30 5.02 18.14
N PRO A 590 22.41 4.37 17.73
CA PRO A 590 23.38 3.83 18.68
C PRO A 590 24.07 4.90 19.54
N GLN A 591 24.47 6.03 18.95
CA GLN A 591 25.32 7.01 19.63
C GLN A 591 24.64 7.67 20.85
N PRO A 592 23.40 8.19 20.76
CA PRO A 592 22.72 8.76 21.94
C PRO A 592 22.48 7.73 23.05
N LEU A 593 22.18 6.48 22.70
CA LEU A 593 21.95 5.40 23.66
C LEU A 593 23.23 5.02 24.42
N ARG A 594 24.35 4.91 23.70
CA ARG A 594 25.66 4.63 24.31
C ARG A 594 26.10 5.76 25.25
N ALA A 595 25.85 7.02 24.88
CA ALA A 595 26.12 8.16 25.74
C ALA A 595 25.31 8.13 27.06
N ALA A 596 24.09 7.59 27.02
CA ALA A 596 23.27 7.34 28.21
C ALA A 596 23.62 6.03 28.96
N GLY A 597 24.70 5.35 28.55
CA GLY A 597 25.23 4.16 29.21
C GLY A 597 24.55 2.84 28.82
N PHE A 598 23.82 2.79 27.71
CA PHE A 598 23.23 1.55 27.21
C PHE A 598 24.17 0.77 26.29
N THR A 599 24.07 -0.56 26.36
CA THR A 599 24.58 -1.48 25.35
C THR A 599 23.44 -1.84 24.40
N LEU A 600 23.58 -1.45 23.14
CA LEU A 600 22.61 -1.70 22.08
C LEU A 600 23.00 -2.94 21.27
N HIS A 601 22.10 -3.91 21.22
CA HIS A 601 22.17 -5.13 20.43
C HIS A 601 21.15 -5.03 19.30
N ALA A 602 21.56 -4.98 18.03
CA ALA A 602 20.61 -4.91 16.92
C ALA A 602 20.88 -5.94 15.84
N VAL A 603 19.82 -6.38 15.16
CA VAL A 603 19.90 -7.31 14.03
C VAL A 603 20.82 -6.73 12.96
N GLY A 604 21.85 -7.44 12.52
CA GLY A 604 22.77 -6.99 11.48
C GLY A 604 23.81 -5.98 11.95
N MET A 605 24.06 -5.87 13.27
CA MET A 605 25.22 -5.18 13.84
C MET A 605 26.15 -6.20 14.48
N ALA A 606 27.45 -6.15 14.18
CA ALA A 606 28.43 -6.98 14.87
C ALA A 606 28.35 -6.75 16.39
N GLU A 607 28.43 -7.84 17.16
CA GLU A 607 28.55 -7.74 18.61
C GLU A 607 29.83 -6.95 18.93
N GLU A 608 29.70 -5.85 19.66
CA GLU A 608 30.88 -5.18 20.21
C GLU A 608 31.55 -6.16 21.17
N THR A 609 32.68 -6.72 20.73
CA THR A 609 33.59 -7.41 21.63
C THR A 609 34.00 -6.38 22.68
N ILE A 610 33.46 -6.51 23.88
CA ILE A 610 33.97 -5.79 25.04
C ILE A 610 35.45 -6.14 25.09
N PRO A 611 36.38 -5.18 24.97
CA PRO A 611 37.79 -5.48 25.15
C PRO A 611 37.92 -6.16 26.51
N SER A 612 38.40 -7.40 26.53
CA SER A 612 38.70 -8.08 27.78
C SER A 612 39.80 -7.29 28.47
N HIS A 613 39.43 -6.37 29.36
CA HIS A 613 40.34 -5.86 30.39
C HIS A 613 40.51 -6.96 31.45
N CYS A 614 41.16 -8.03 31.06
CA CYS A 614 41.92 -8.90 31.95
C CYS A 614 43.26 -9.18 31.28
N ASP A 615 44.30 -9.08 32.11
CA ASP A 615 45.70 -9.49 31.90
C ASP A 615 46.66 -8.41 31.39
N SER A 616 47.14 -7.58 32.31
CA SER A 616 48.54 -7.70 32.80
C SER A 616 48.82 -6.71 33.94
N GLU A 617 48.57 -7.13 35.19
CA GLU A 617 49.36 -6.69 36.36
C GLU A 617 49.02 -7.62 37.55
N LEU A 618 49.77 -8.72 37.63
CA LEU A 618 50.11 -9.46 38.84
C LEU A 618 51.48 -10.13 38.63
#